data_AF-A0A3D2MQN9-F1
#
_entry.id   AF-A0A3D2MQN9-F1
#
_cell.length_a   1.000
_cell.length_b   1.000
_cell.length_c   1.000
_cell.angle_alpha   90.00
_cell.angle_beta   90.00
_cell.angle_gamma   90.00
#
_symmetry.space_group_name_H-M   'P 1'
#
loop_
_entity.id
_entity.type
_entity.pdbx_description
1 polymer ?
#
loop_
_entity_poly.entity_id
_entity_poly.type
_entity_poly.pdbx_seq_one_letter_code
_entity_poly.pdbx_strand_id
1 'polypeptide(L)' 'MEDSRTKIRAFIAKFFQNINLQDDEDIFALGFINSLFAMQLVLFVESEFALIVDNEDLDIDN' A
#
# COMPACT_ATOMS: atom_id res chain seq x y z
N MET A 1 -1.05 17.60 -2.93
CA MET A 1 -1.65 16.60 -2.02
C MET A 1 -2.45 15.51 -2.76
N GLU A 2 -2.82 15.70 -4.04
CA GLU A 2 -3.51 14.69 -4.87
C GLU A 2 -2.58 13.61 -5.49
N ASP A 3 -1.26 13.86 -5.46
CA ASP A 3 -0.25 13.08 -6.16
C ASP A 3 0.05 11.72 -5.50
N SER A 4 0.18 11.70 -4.17
CA SER A 4 0.58 10.49 -3.43
C SER A 4 -0.46 9.38 -3.51
N ARG A 5 -1.73 9.73 -3.33
CA ARG A 5 -2.87 8.80 -3.40
C ARG A 5 -2.99 8.17 -4.79
N THR A 6 -2.79 8.97 -5.84
CA THR A 6 -2.79 8.51 -7.23
C THR A 6 -1.65 7.53 -7.50
N LYS A 7 -0.44 7.83 -7.02
CA LYS A 7 0.74 6.96 -7.16
C LYS A 7 0.57 5.62 -6.44
N ILE A 8 0.07 5.66 -5.20
CA ILE A 8 -0.20 4.44 -4.41
C ILE A 8 -1.29 3.59 -5.08
N ARG A 9 -2.40 4.18 -5.53
CA ARG A 9 -3.44 3.45 -6.27
C ARG A 9 -2.90 2.83 -7.56
N ALA A 10 -2.07 3.57 -8.31
CA ALA A 10 -1.45 3.06 -9.52
C ALA A 10 -0.49 1.90 -9.26
N PHE A 11 0.24 1.92 -8.14
CA PHE A 11 1.06 0.79 -7.71
C PHE A 11 0.20 -0.43 -7.38
N ILE A 12 -0.81 -0.27 -6.52
CA ILE A 12 -1.72 -1.36 -6.12
C ILE A 12 -2.45 -1.97 -7.34
N ALA A 13 -2.93 -1.14 -8.26
CA ALA A 13 -3.60 -1.58 -9.49
C ALA A 13 -2.72 -2.42 -10.44
N LYS A 14 -1.38 -2.33 -10.33
CA LYS A 14 -0.47 -3.22 -11.09
C LYS A 14 -0.50 -4.66 -10.57
N PHE A 15 -0.77 -4.84 -9.27
CA PHE A 15 -0.83 -6.16 -8.65
C PHE A 15 -2.23 -6.75 -8.66
N PHE A 16 -3.25 -5.91 -8.55
CA PHE A 16 -4.65 -6.34 -8.54
C PHE A 16 -5.38 -5.85 -9.79
N GLN A 17 -5.52 -6.74 -10.76
CA GLN A 17 -6.37 -6.47 -11.92
C GLN A 17 -7.85 -6.56 -11.49
N ASN A 18 -8.64 -5.52 -11.79
CA ASN A 18 -10.08 -5.40 -11.50
C ASN A 18 -10.51 -5.09 -10.05
N ILE A 19 -9.62 -4.59 -9.18
CA ILE A 19 -10.06 -4.06 -7.88
C ILE A 19 -10.37 -2.56 -8.02
N ASN A 20 -11.61 -2.18 -7.72
CA ASN A 20 -12.02 -0.77 -7.70
C ASN A 20 -11.79 -0.16 -6.31
N LEU A 21 -10.51 -0.03 -5.94
CA LEU A 21 -10.07 0.40 -4.62
C LEU A 21 -10.66 1.79 -4.28
N GLN A 22 -11.50 1.83 -3.25
CA GLN A 22 -12.02 3.07 -2.67
C GLN A 22 -11.00 3.71 -1.73
N ASP A 23 -11.21 4.99 -1.43
CA ASP A 23 -10.28 5.79 -0.62
C ASP A 23 -10.26 5.42 0.87
N ASP A 24 -11.32 4.76 1.31
CA ASP A 24 -11.63 4.30 2.66
C ASP A 24 -11.66 2.76 2.78
N GLU A 25 -11.26 2.05 1.72
CA GLU A 25 -11.17 0.59 1.75
C GLU A 25 -9.94 0.11 2.51
N ASP A 26 -10.17 -0.84 3.42
CA ASP A 26 -9.10 -1.59 4.07
C ASP A 26 -8.61 -2.72 3.16
N ILE A 27 -7.49 -2.47 2.49
CA ILE A 27 -6.88 -3.41 1.55
C ILE A 27 -6.42 -4.71 2.23
N PHE A 28 -6.09 -4.68 3.52
CA PHE A 28 -5.71 -5.87 4.28
C PHE A 28 -6.95 -6.74 4.58
N ALA A 29 -8.06 -6.10 4.94
CA ALA A 29 -9.33 -6.78 5.15
C ALA A 29 -9.93 -7.40 3.87
N LEU A 30 -9.56 -6.90 2.68
CA LEU A 30 -9.98 -7.50 1.41
C LEU A 30 -9.38 -8.91 1.18
N GLY A 31 -8.41 -9.34 2.00
CA GLY A 31 -7.85 -10.70 1.95
C GLY A 31 -6.94 -10.96 0.74
N PHE A 32 -6.70 -9.96 -0.09
CA PHE A 32 -5.77 -10.04 -1.23
C PHE A 32 -4.34 -9.64 -0.86
N ILE A 33 -4.16 -8.94 0.26
CA ILE A 33 -2.89 -8.41 0.75
C ILE A 33 -2.40 -9.32 1.88
N ASN A 34 -1.18 -9.83 1.74
CA ASN A 34 -0.48 -10.57 2.79
C ASN A 34 0.74 -9.78 3.30
N SER A 35 1.42 -10.29 4.33
CA SER A 35 2.60 -9.65 4.91
C SER A 35 3.72 -9.41 3.89
N LEU A 36 3.82 -10.23 2.83
CA LEU A 36 4.80 -10.01 1.76
C LEU A 36 4.44 -8.80 0.89
N PHE A 37 3.16 -8.63 0.55
CA PHE A 37 2.72 -7.45 -0.18
C PHE A 37 2.88 -6.18 0.65
N ALA A 38 2.61 -6.24 1.97
CA ALA A 38 2.83 -5.13 2.89
C ALA A 38 4.26 -4.59 2.77
N MET A 39 5.26 -5.48 2.81
CA MET A 39 6.67 -5.10 2.62
C MET A 39 6.95 -4.51 1.23
N GLN A 40 6.31 -5.02 0.17
CA GLN A 40 6.45 -4.43 -1.17
C GLN A 40 5.88 -3.01 -1.26
N LEU A 41 4.75 -2.77 -0.57
CA LEU A 41 4.13 -1.45 -0.49
C LEU A 41 5.01 -0.48 0.30
N VAL A 42 5.60 -0.92 1.42
CA VAL A 42 6.56 -0.15 2.20
C VAL A 42 7.74 0.29 1.34
N LEU A 43 8.42 -0.65 0.68
CA LEU A 43 9.55 -0.34 -0.20
C LEU A 43 9.19 0.63 -1.32
N PHE A 44 7.98 0.50 -1.88
CA PHE A 44 7.49 1.43 -2.88
C PHE A 44 7.33 2.85 -2.32
N VAL A 45 6.69 2.99 -1.15
CA VAL A 45 6.45 4.30 -0.52
C VAL A 45 7.78 4.93 -0.10
N GLU A 46 8.69 4.17 0.49
CA GLU A 46 10.03 4.64 0.85
C GLU A 46 10.80 5.17 -0.36
N SER A 47 10.80 4.41 -1.46
CA SER A 47 11.48 4.81 -2.70
C SER A 47 10.80 5.99 -3.42
N GLU A 48 9.47 6.01 -3.47
CA GLU A 48 8.71 7.00 -4.26
C GLU A 48 8.65 8.36 -3.55
N PHE A 49 8.59 8.36 -2.22
CA PHE A 49 8.47 9.57 -1.41
C PHE A 49 9.76 9.94 -0.67
N ALA A 50 10.85 9.17 -0.87
CA ALA A 50 12.14 9.35 -0.21
C ALA A 50 12.00 9.45 1.32
N LEU A 51 11.19 8.55 1.88
CA LEU A 51 10.94 8.44 3.31
C LEU A 51 11.41 7.09 3.84
N ILE A 52 11.49 6.96 5.16
CA ILE A 52 11.80 5.71 5.84
C ILE A 52 10.57 5.37 6.67
N VAL A 53 10.09 4.13 6.56
CA VAL A 53 9.00 3.63 7.39
C VAL A 53 9.61 2.77 8.48
N ASP A 54 9.47 3.19 9.74
CA ASP A 54 10.01 2.42 10.86
C ASP A 54 9.09 1.24 11.20
N ASN A 55 9.64 0.22 11.86
CA ASN A 55 8.83 -0.94 12.29
C ASN A 55 7.72 -0.54 13.27
N GLU A 56 7.91 0.54 14.04
CA GLU A 56 6.91 1.07 14.95
C GLU A 56 5.72 1.73 14.21
N ASP A 57 5.93 2.17 12.96
CA ASP A 57 4.87 2.71 12.10
C ASP A 57 4.09 1.60 11.37
N LEU A 58 4.59 0.36 11.42
CA LEU A 58 4.06 -0.79 10.73
C LEU A 58 3.29 -1.69 11.69
N ASP A 59 1.98 -1.44 11.80
CA ASP A 59 1.06 -2.36 12.47
C ASP A 59 0.76 -3.55 11.54
N ILE A 60 1.69 -4.51 11.47
CA ILE A 60 1.60 -5.72 10.63
C ILE A 60 0.98 -6.89 11.43
N ASP A 61 0.84 -6.75 12.74
CA ASP A 61 0.11 -7.71 13.58
C ASP A 61 -1.40 -7.54 13.35
N ASN A 62 -2.02 -8.54 12.71
CA ASN A 62 -3.48 -8.64 12.53
C ASN A 62 -4.22 -8.92 13.85
#